data_AF-A0A9R0R4S5-F1
#
_entry.id   AF-A0A9R0R4S5-F1
#
_cell.length_a   1.000
_cell.length_b   1.000
_cell.length_c   1.000
_cell.angle_alpha   90.00
_cell.angle_beta   90.00
_cell.angle_gamma   90.00
#
_symmetry.space_group_name_H-M   'P 1'
#
loop_
_entity.id
_entity.type
_entity.pdbx_description
1 polymer ?
#
loop_
_entity_poly.entity_id
_entity_poly.type
_entity_poly.pdbx_seq_one_letter_code
_entity_poly.pdbx_strand_id
1 'polypeptide(L)'
;MGTRGLAVLLLAAVLLQALLPASEAEGLVRIALKKRAIDRNSRVAKSLSDREEVPLLGGGAANTLRSEEEGDIVSLKNYMNAQYFGEIGVGTPPQKFTVIFDTGSSNLWVPSAKCYFSIACYLHARYKAGASSTYKKNGKPAAIQYGTGSIAGYFSEDSVTVGDLVVKDQEFIEATKEPGVTFLVAKFDGILGLGFKEISVGKAVPVW
;
A
#
# COMPACT_ATOMS: atom_id res chain seq x y z
N MET A 1 -58.80 -25.98 7.30
CA MET A 1 -57.50 -26.31 7.93
C MET A 1 -57.44 -25.68 9.31
N GLY A 2 -57.20 -26.47 10.36
CA GLY A 2 -57.14 -25.98 11.74
C GLY A 2 -55.81 -25.27 12.04
N THR A 3 -55.84 -24.35 13.00
CA THR A 3 -54.68 -23.56 13.49
C THR A 3 -53.46 -24.42 13.85
N ARG A 4 -53.68 -25.67 14.27
CA ARG A 4 -52.63 -26.67 14.52
C ARG A 4 -51.83 -27.05 13.27
N GLY A 5 -52.46 -27.17 12.10
CA GLY A 5 -51.77 -27.49 10.85
C GLY A 5 -50.88 -26.34 10.37
N LEU A 6 -51.32 -25.10 10.61
CA LEU A 6 -50.55 -23.90 10.29
C LEU A 6 -49.29 -23.78 11.15
N ALA A 7 -49.40 -24.09 12.45
CA ALA A 7 -48.27 -24.07 13.38
C ALA A 7 -47.20 -25.11 13.03
N VAL A 8 -47.61 -26.33 12.63
CA VAL A 8 -46.67 -27.39 12.23
C VAL A 8 -45.94 -27.03 10.93
N LEU A 9 -46.64 -26.43 9.97
CA LEU A 9 -46.02 -25.95 8.72
C LEU A 9 -45.03 -24.80 8.96
N LEU A 10 -45.35 -23.87 9.86
CA LEU A 10 -44.45 -22.78 10.24
C LEU A 10 -43.20 -23.31 10.96
N LEU A 11 -43.35 -24.25 11.89
CA LEU A 11 -42.20 -24.88 12.57
C LEU A 11 -41.32 -25.67 11.60
N ALA A 12 -41.92 -26.42 10.68
CA ALA A 12 -41.19 -27.16 9.66
C ALA A 12 -40.42 -26.21 8.72
N ALA A 13 -41.01 -25.07 8.32
CA ALA A 13 -40.35 -24.07 7.50
C ALA A 13 -39.16 -23.40 8.22
N VAL A 14 -39.30 -23.09 9.51
CA VAL A 14 -38.21 -22.51 10.32
C VAL A 14 -37.05 -23.50 10.53
N LEU A 15 -37.37 -24.76 10.81
CA LEU A 15 -36.35 -25.83 10.90
C LEU A 15 -35.64 -26.08 9.57
N LEU A 16 -36.36 -25.98 8.44
CA LEU A 16 -35.77 -26.12 7.11
C LEU A 16 -34.82 -24.96 6.77
N GLN A 17 -35.13 -23.73 7.22
CA GLN A 17 -34.23 -22.59 7.07
C GLN A 17 -32.95 -22.71 7.91
N ALA A 18 -33.00 -23.37 9.06
CA ALA A 18 -31.83 -23.63 9.91
C ALA A 18 -30.90 -24.74 9.36
N LEU A 19 -31.37 -25.52 8.38
CA LEU A 19 -30.62 -26.59 7.71
C LEU A 19 -30.01 -26.13 6.37
N LEU A 20 -30.26 -24.90 5.93
CA LEU A 20 -29.59 -24.34 4.77
C LEU A 20 -28.15 -24.01 5.17
N PRO A 21 -27.13 -24.58 4.49
CA PRO A 21 -25.76 -24.16 4.71
C PRO A 21 -25.66 -22.66 4.43
N ALA A 22 -25.01 -21.93 5.34
CA ALA A 22 -24.63 -20.55 5.07
C ALA A 22 -23.82 -20.55 3.77
N SER A 23 -24.26 -19.77 2.79
CA SER A 23 -23.54 -19.61 1.52
C SER A 23 -22.10 -19.21 1.83
N GLU A 24 -21.15 -20.14 1.67
CA GLU A 24 -19.74 -19.77 1.63
C GLU A 24 -19.59 -18.85 0.42
N ALA A 25 -19.01 -17.68 0.63
CA ALA A 25 -18.72 -16.75 -0.44
C ALA A 25 -17.63 -17.34 -1.35
N GLU A 26 -18.03 -18.19 -2.29
CA GLU A 26 -17.14 -18.73 -3.33
C GLU A 26 -16.51 -17.55 -4.08
N GLY A 27 -15.18 -17.49 -4.06
CA GLY A 27 -14.39 -16.46 -4.76
C GLY A 27 -13.87 -15.29 -3.91
N LEU A 28 -14.15 -15.23 -2.60
CA LEU A 28 -13.53 -14.21 -1.74
C LEU A 28 -12.18 -14.64 -1.18
N VAL A 29 -11.15 -13.86 -1.48
CA VAL A 29 -9.82 -14.02 -0.89
C VAL A 29 -9.71 -13.19 0.40
N ARG A 30 -9.35 -13.86 1.50
CA ARG A 30 -9.25 -13.24 2.83
C ARG A 30 -7.79 -12.90 3.14
N ILE A 31 -7.46 -11.61 3.10
CA ILE A 31 -6.15 -11.12 3.49
C ILE A 31 -6.17 -10.69 4.96
N ALA A 32 -5.50 -11.47 5.80
CA ALA A 32 -5.38 -11.14 7.23
C ALA A 32 -4.48 -9.90 7.42
N LEU A 33 -4.97 -8.93 8.19
CA LEU A 33 -4.21 -7.75 8.57
C LEU A 33 -3.83 -7.79 10.06
N LYS A 34 -2.59 -7.43 10.36
CA LYS A 34 -2.10 -7.26 11.72
C LYS A 34 -2.23 -5.80 12.14
N LYS A 35 -2.98 -5.56 13.22
CA LYS A 35 -3.01 -4.25 13.88
C LYS A 35 -1.73 -4.05 14.72
N ARG A 36 -1.00 -2.95 14.52
CA ARG A 36 0.05 -2.49 15.44
C ARG A 36 -0.35 -1.13 15.99
N ALA A 37 -0.32 -0.99 17.31
CA ALA A 37 -0.62 0.26 17.97
C ALA A 37 0.46 1.33 17.68
N ILE A 38 0.02 2.58 17.60
CA ILE A 38 0.89 3.75 17.49
C ILE A 38 1.64 3.91 18.82
N ASP A 39 2.96 3.83 18.78
CA ASP A 39 3.82 4.00 19.95
C ASP A 39 4.31 5.45 20.11
N ARG A 40 5.05 5.71 21.19
CA ARG A 40 5.58 7.04 21.50
C ARG A 40 6.55 7.56 20.44
N ASN A 41 7.43 6.70 19.91
CA ASN A 41 8.40 7.10 18.90
C ASN A 41 7.69 7.52 17.61
N SER A 42 6.60 6.81 17.28
CA SER A 42 5.74 7.15 16.15
C SER A 42 5.12 8.55 16.26
N ARG A 43 4.65 8.92 17.46
CA ARG A 43 4.09 10.26 17.72
C ARG A 43 5.15 11.35 17.65
N VAL A 44 6.36 11.08 18.16
CA VAL A 44 7.48 12.03 18.11
C VAL A 44 7.95 12.22 16.67
N ALA A 45 8.14 11.14 15.92
CA ALA A 45 8.54 11.19 14.52
C ALA A 45 7.55 11.99 13.67
N LYS A 46 6.24 11.79 13.89
CA LYS A 46 5.20 12.62 13.28
C LYS A 46 5.39 14.11 13.60
N SER A 47 5.59 14.45 14.86
CA SER A 47 5.80 15.85 15.25
C SER A 47 7.08 16.46 14.66
N LEU A 48 8.10 15.64 14.36
CA LEU A 48 9.34 16.09 13.73
C LEU A 48 9.15 16.26 12.22
N SER A 49 8.48 15.32 11.55
CA SER A 49 8.15 15.44 10.12
C SER A 49 7.27 16.66 9.84
N ASP A 50 6.29 16.94 10.70
CA ASP A 50 5.41 18.11 10.56
C ASP A 50 6.18 19.45 10.77
N ARG A 51 7.37 19.42 11.38
CA ARG A 51 8.21 20.62 11.63
C ARG A 51 9.26 20.87 10.55
N GLU A 52 9.67 19.84 9.79
CA GLU A 52 10.58 20.00 8.65
C GLU A 52 9.93 20.72 7.45
N GLU A 53 8.59 20.82 7.40
CA GLU A 53 7.86 21.51 6.32
C GLU A 53 7.82 23.05 6.42
N VAL A 54 8.37 23.69 7.47
CA VAL A 54 8.39 25.16 7.60
C VAL A 54 9.56 25.74 6.81
N PRO A 55 9.34 26.54 5.72
CA PRO A 55 10.43 27.13 4.98
C PRO A 55 11.10 28.22 5.80
N LEU A 56 12.36 27.99 6.19
CA LEU A 56 13.28 29.06 6.51
C LEU A 56 13.58 29.79 5.20
N LEU A 57 12.97 30.97 4.98
CA LEU A 57 13.54 32.13 4.25
C LEU A 57 12.45 33.21 4.11
N GLY A 58 12.50 34.22 4.98
CA GLY A 58 11.80 35.49 4.76
C GLY A 58 12.62 36.42 3.86
N GLY A 59 11.95 37.10 2.91
CA GLY A 59 12.51 38.26 2.22
C GLY A 59 11.95 38.57 0.83
N GLY A 60 10.91 39.41 0.77
CA GLY A 60 10.84 40.56 -0.15
C GLY A 60 10.58 40.40 -1.66
N ALA A 61 9.47 41.03 -2.08
CA ALA A 61 9.23 41.79 -3.32
C ALA A 61 8.80 41.07 -4.63
N ALA A 62 7.81 41.71 -5.26
CA ALA A 62 6.98 41.27 -6.38
C ALA A 62 7.67 41.34 -7.75
N ASN A 63 7.26 40.47 -8.68
CA ASN A 63 6.63 40.92 -9.93
C ASN A 63 5.91 39.79 -10.70
N THR A 64 4.75 40.18 -11.22
CA THR A 64 3.77 39.42 -11.99
C THR A 64 4.31 38.96 -13.34
N LEU A 65 3.99 37.70 -13.71
CA LEU A 65 3.45 37.24 -15.01
C LEU A 65 3.85 35.77 -15.22
N ARG A 66 2.87 34.86 -15.12
CA ARG A 66 2.70 33.69 -16.00
C ARG A 66 1.39 32.98 -15.65
N SER A 67 0.48 33.02 -16.60
CA SER A 67 -0.67 32.13 -16.70
C SER A 67 -0.19 30.79 -17.24
N GLU A 68 -0.41 29.71 -16.50
CA GLU A 68 -0.56 28.33 -16.97
C GLU A 68 -1.24 27.58 -15.83
N GLU A 69 -2.26 26.78 -16.17
CA GLU A 69 -3.26 26.19 -15.29
C GLU A 69 -2.68 25.53 -14.03
N GLU A 70 -2.88 26.15 -12.87
CA GLU A 70 -2.60 25.53 -11.57
C GLU A 70 -3.76 24.61 -11.20
N GLY A 71 -3.60 23.33 -11.51
CA GLY A 71 -4.59 22.30 -11.20
C GLY A 71 -3.99 20.91 -11.10
N ASP A 72 -3.16 20.66 -10.08
CA ASP A 72 -3.25 19.45 -9.23
C ASP A 72 -2.41 19.60 -7.95
N ILE A 73 -2.95 20.23 -6.91
CA ILE A 73 -2.40 20.13 -5.55
C ILE A 73 -3.40 19.38 -4.68
N VAL A 74 -3.12 18.10 -4.42
CA VAL A 74 -3.60 17.45 -3.18
C VAL A 74 -2.50 16.53 -2.63
N SER A 75 -1.68 17.07 -1.72
CA SER A 75 -0.80 16.27 -0.86
C SER A 75 -1.42 16.14 0.53
N LEU A 76 -1.81 14.93 0.94
CA LEU A 76 -1.87 14.55 2.36
C LEU A 76 -1.69 13.03 2.50
N LYS A 77 -0.48 12.60 2.90
CA LYS A 77 -0.20 11.22 3.35
C LYS A 77 0.69 11.23 4.59
N ASN A 78 0.22 10.59 5.65
CA ASN A 78 0.89 10.51 6.96
C ASN A 78 1.00 9.04 7.41
N TYR A 79 2.21 8.50 7.44
CA TYR A 79 2.44 7.10 7.82
C TYR A 79 2.93 6.91 9.25
N MET A 80 2.49 7.75 10.19
CA MET A 80 2.54 7.43 11.63
C MET A 80 1.15 7.43 12.30
N ASN A 81 0.09 7.18 11.54
CA ASN A 81 -1.21 6.64 12.00
C ASN A 81 -1.56 5.30 11.33
N ALA A 82 -0.65 4.71 10.55
CA ALA A 82 -0.84 3.39 9.96
C ALA A 82 -0.89 2.34 11.07
N GLN A 83 -2.02 1.64 11.16
CA GLN A 83 -2.24 0.63 12.20
C GLN A 83 -2.34 -0.78 11.62
N TYR A 84 -2.72 -0.95 10.36
CA TYR A 84 -2.99 -2.27 9.78
C TYR A 84 -2.00 -2.56 8.66
N PHE A 85 -1.41 -3.76 8.70
CA PHE A 85 -0.41 -4.23 7.77
C PHE A 85 -0.71 -5.66 7.37
N GLY A 86 -0.42 -6.05 6.14
CA GLY A 86 -0.46 -7.43 5.70
C GLY A 86 0.87 -7.84 5.05
N GLU A 87 1.01 -9.12 4.75
CA GLU A 87 2.19 -9.65 4.07
C GLU A 87 1.87 -9.92 2.60
N ILE A 88 2.81 -9.57 1.73
CA ILE A 88 2.81 -9.97 0.31
C ILE A 88 4.13 -10.65 -0.02
N GLY A 89 4.13 -11.44 -1.09
CA GLY A 89 5.34 -11.98 -1.72
C GLY A 89 5.63 -11.29 -3.04
N VAL A 90 6.87 -10.97 -3.34
CA VAL A 90 7.29 -10.48 -4.66
C VAL A 90 8.38 -11.40 -5.22
N GLY A 91 8.18 -11.87 -6.44
CA GLY A 91 9.10 -12.75 -7.15
C GLY A 91 8.90 -14.24 -6.91
N THR A 92 9.75 -15.03 -7.57
CA THR A 92 9.78 -16.49 -7.49
C THR A 92 11.20 -16.97 -7.18
N PRO A 93 11.48 -17.58 -6.01
CA PRO A 93 10.55 -17.80 -4.90
C PRO A 93 10.07 -16.48 -4.26
N PRO A 94 8.89 -16.46 -3.62
CA PRO A 94 8.33 -15.24 -3.03
C PRO A 94 9.25 -14.61 -1.96
N GLN A 95 9.63 -13.35 -2.18
CA GLN A 95 10.32 -12.52 -1.19
C GLN A 95 9.27 -11.75 -0.39
N LYS A 96 9.26 -11.92 0.93
CA LYS A 96 8.19 -11.40 1.80
C LYS A 96 8.38 -9.93 2.16
N PHE A 97 7.30 -9.17 2.11
CA PHE A 97 7.24 -7.77 2.53
C PHE A 97 6.00 -7.52 3.38
N THR A 98 6.16 -6.77 4.46
CA THR A 98 5.06 -6.20 5.23
C THR A 98 4.62 -4.92 4.55
N VAL A 99 3.38 -4.82 4.10
CA VAL A 99 2.88 -3.65 3.38
C VAL A 99 1.63 -3.07 4.02
N ILE A 100 1.42 -1.78 3.77
CA ILE A 100 0.11 -1.14 3.97
C ILE A 100 -0.72 -1.39 2.72
N PHE A 101 -1.95 -1.88 2.90
CA PHE A 101 -2.97 -1.93 1.86
C PHE A 101 -3.70 -0.59 1.85
N ASP A 102 -3.42 0.25 0.85
CA ASP A 102 -3.76 1.67 0.85
C ASP A 102 -4.74 2.02 -0.28
N THR A 103 -5.99 2.32 0.08
CA THR A 103 -7.01 2.75 -0.89
C THR A 103 -6.82 4.19 -1.38
N GLY A 104 -5.91 4.96 -0.78
CA GLY A 104 -5.55 6.33 -1.18
C GLY A 104 -4.36 6.41 -2.15
N SER A 105 -3.87 5.28 -2.66
CA SER A 105 -2.80 5.21 -3.65
C SER A 105 -2.97 4.02 -4.59
N SER A 106 -2.27 4.02 -5.72
CA SER A 106 -2.48 2.99 -6.76
C SER A 106 -1.24 2.23 -7.19
N ASN A 107 -0.06 2.63 -6.70
CA ASN A 107 1.18 1.94 -7.01
C ASN A 107 1.53 0.94 -5.89
N LEU A 108 2.03 -0.23 -6.29
CA LEU A 108 2.83 -1.09 -5.42
C LEU A 108 4.28 -0.58 -5.43
N TRP A 109 4.90 -0.49 -4.27
CA TRP A 109 6.35 -0.28 -4.17
C TRP A 109 6.93 -0.99 -2.95
N VAL A 110 8.20 -1.41 -3.10
CA VAL A 110 8.99 -2.05 -2.04
C VAL A 110 10.46 -1.57 -2.11
N PRO A 111 11.23 -1.64 -1.01
CA PRO A 111 12.63 -1.22 -1.01
C PRO A 111 13.45 -2.12 -1.93
N SER A 112 14.34 -1.54 -2.73
CA SER A 112 15.23 -2.28 -3.62
C SER A 112 16.50 -2.72 -2.89
N ALA A 113 17.07 -3.86 -3.28
CA ALA A 113 18.45 -4.21 -2.91
C ALA A 113 19.48 -3.18 -3.38
N LYS A 114 19.12 -2.33 -4.37
CA LYS A 114 19.93 -1.21 -4.85
C LYS A 114 19.73 0.10 -4.05
N CYS A 115 18.98 0.06 -2.96
CA CYS A 115 18.88 1.18 -2.02
C CYS A 115 20.08 1.21 -1.08
N TYR A 116 21.13 1.94 -1.47
CA TYR A 116 22.40 1.98 -0.72
C TYR A 116 22.52 3.15 0.25
N PHE A 117 21.83 4.26 -0.01
CA PHE A 117 22.08 5.53 0.65
C PHE A 117 20.98 5.97 1.62
N SER A 118 19.84 5.27 1.67
CA SER A 118 18.78 5.52 2.65
C SER A 118 18.89 4.54 3.81
N ILE A 119 19.08 5.08 5.02
CA ILE A 119 19.16 4.28 6.25
C ILE A 119 17.89 3.45 6.45
N ALA A 120 16.72 3.97 6.07
CA ALA A 120 15.43 3.28 6.14
C ALA A 120 15.47 1.90 5.48
N CYS A 121 16.05 1.81 4.28
CA CYS A 121 16.18 0.54 3.58
C CYS A 121 16.99 -0.50 4.37
N TYR A 122 17.92 -0.11 5.26
CA TYR A 122 18.71 -1.08 6.06
C TYR A 122 17.92 -1.67 7.23
N LEU A 123 16.79 -1.06 7.58
CA LEU A 123 15.88 -1.50 8.63
C LEU A 123 14.70 -2.33 8.09
N HIS A 124 14.53 -2.36 6.77
CA HIS A 124 13.40 -2.99 6.08
C HIS A 124 13.86 -4.10 5.13
N ALA A 125 12.94 -5.00 4.79
CA ALA A 125 13.18 -6.01 3.77
C ALA A 125 13.46 -5.34 2.41
N ARG A 126 14.29 -5.99 1.58
CA ARG A 126 14.67 -5.47 0.26
C ARG A 126 14.45 -6.50 -0.83
N TYR A 127 13.84 -6.06 -1.92
CA TYR A 127 13.63 -6.84 -3.12
C TYR A 127 14.93 -7.05 -3.89
N LYS A 128 15.24 -8.32 -4.13
CA LYS A 128 16.42 -8.79 -4.87
C LYS A 128 15.97 -9.34 -6.22
N ALA A 129 15.97 -8.48 -7.24
CA ALA A 129 15.59 -8.87 -8.60
C ALA A 129 16.36 -10.09 -9.13
N GLY A 130 17.68 -10.14 -8.90
CA GLY A 130 18.52 -11.26 -9.34
C GLY A 130 18.28 -12.58 -8.60
N ALA A 131 17.48 -12.58 -7.54
CA ALA A 131 17.08 -13.80 -6.82
C ALA A 131 15.68 -14.29 -7.21
N SER A 132 15.00 -13.62 -8.16
CA SER A 132 13.68 -14.00 -8.66
C SER A 132 13.78 -14.54 -10.09
N SER A 133 13.22 -15.71 -10.35
CA SER A 133 13.16 -16.32 -11.69
C SER A 133 12.08 -15.73 -12.60
N THR A 134 11.11 -15.01 -12.04
CA THR A 134 9.98 -14.39 -12.77
C THR A 134 10.18 -12.89 -13.00
N TYR A 135 11.28 -12.32 -12.52
CA TYR A 135 11.62 -10.92 -12.69
C TYR A 135 11.77 -10.54 -14.17
N LYS A 136 11.15 -9.43 -14.56
CA LYS A 136 11.39 -8.74 -15.82
C LYS A 136 11.79 -7.29 -15.57
N LYS A 137 12.85 -6.88 -16.25
CA LYS A 137 13.38 -5.52 -16.15
C LYS A 137 12.49 -4.55 -16.93
N ASN A 138 11.99 -3.51 -16.27
CA ASN A 138 11.37 -2.35 -16.92
C ASN A 138 12.34 -1.15 -16.89
N GLY A 139 12.75 -0.69 -15.69
CA GLY A 139 13.77 0.34 -15.49
C GLY A 139 13.30 1.78 -15.68
N LYS A 140 12.04 2.03 -16.05
CA LYS A 140 11.46 3.38 -16.14
C LYS A 140 11.53 4.07 -14.77
N PRO A 141 12.09 5.29 -14.66
CA PRO A 141 12.19 5.99 -13.38
C PRO A 141 10.82 6.36 -12.83
N ALA A 142 10.69 6.38 -11.50
CA ALA A 142 9.49 6.76 -10.77
C ALA A 142 9.84 7.48 -9.47
N ALA A 143 8.99 8.44 -9.07
CA ALA A 143 9.08 9.09 -7.78
C ALA A 143 7.67 9.36 -7.26
N ILE A 144 7.48 9.22 -5.95
CA ILE A 144 6.22 9.51 -5.26
C ILE A 144 6.52 10.40 -4.07
N GLN A 145 5.87 11.55 -4.01
CA GLN A 145 5.88 12.44 -2.84
C GLN A 145 4.70 12.09 -1.93
N TYR A 146 5.00 11.88 -0.65
CA TYR A 146 4.02 11.77 0.43
C TYR A 146 4.11 13.02 1.30
N GLY A 147 3.09 13.27 2.14
CA GLY A 147 3.11 14.45 3.01
C GLY A 147 4.33 14.46 3.94
N THR A 148 4.64 13.31 4.54
CA THR A 148 5.72 13.20 5.55
C THR A 148 6.97 12.47 5.05
N GLY A 149 7.12 12.28 3.74
CA GLY A 149 8.27 11.55 3.17
C GLY A 149 8.16 11.39 1.66
N SER A 150 9.17 10.81 1.02
CA SER A 150 9.09 10.49 -0.41
C SER A 150 9.89 9.25 -0.75
N ILE A 151 9.58 8.65 -1.90
CA ILE A 151 10.34 7.53 -2.45
C ILE A 151 10.71 7.83 -3.89
N ALA A 152 11.91 7.41 -4.29
CA ALA A 152 12.37 7.48 -5.67
C ALA A 152 13.04 6.16 -6.08
N GLY A 153 12.84 5.77 -7.33
CA GLY A 153 13.18 4.44 -7.80
C GLY A 153 12.93 4.25 -9.27
N TYR A 154 12.66 3.01 -9.65
CA TYR A 154 12.32 2.63 -11.01
C TYR A 154 11.30 1.49 -11.01
N PHE A 155 10.56 1.36 -12.11
CA PHE A 155 9.64 0.26 -12.32
C PHE A 155 10.38 -1.05 -12.59
N SER A 156 9.82 -2.13 -12.06
CA SER A 156 10.16 -3.52 -12.33
C SER A 156 8.87 -4.31 -12.48
N GLU A 157 8.94 -5.48 -13.09
CA GLU A 157 7.81 -6.37 -13.24
C GLU A 157 8.17 -7.73 -12.62
N ASP A 158 7.27 -8.29 -11.84
CA ASP A 158 7.42 -9.64 -11.29
C ASP A 158 6.05 -10.21 -10.87
N SER A 159 6.02 -11.48 -10.45
CA SER A 159 4.84 -12.09 -9.82
C SER A 159 4.69 -11.59 -8.39
N VAL A 160 3.49 -11.13 -8.04
CA VAL A 160 3.12 -10.67 -6.69
C VAL A 160 2.12 -11.63 -6.09
N THR A 161 2.44 -12.15 -4.91
CA THR A 161 1.58 -13.05 -4.15
C THR A 161 0.85 -12.26 -3.06
N VAL A 162 -0.48 -12.31 -3.04
CA VAL A 162 -1.34 -11.67 -2.04
C VAL A 162 -2.29 -12.73 -1.47
N GLY A 163 -2.03 -13.20 -0.26
CA GLY A 163 -2.71 -14.38 0.28
C GLY A 163 -2.33 -15.63 -0.53
N ASP A 164 -3.34 -16.27 -1.12
CA ASP A 164 -3.21 -17.42 -2.02
C ASP A 164 -3.24 -17.05 -3.51
N LEU A 165 -3.45 -15.77 -3.85
CA LEU A 165 -3.44 -15.27 -5.22
C LEU A 165 -2.02 -14.95 -5.69
N VAL A 166 -1.71 -15.34 -6.92
CA VAL A 166 -0.47 -14.96 -7.62
C VAL A 166 -0.83 -14.11 -8.83
N VAL A 167 -0.60 -12.80 -8.71
CA VAL A 167 -0.75 -11.82 -9.79
C VAL A 167 0.55 -11.81 -10.58
N LYS A 168 0.51 -12.31 -11.82
CA LYS A 168 1.68 -12.34 -12.71
C LYS A 168 1.88 -11.00 -13.39
N ASP A 169 3.11 -10.76 -13.83
CA ASP A 169 3.45 -9.61 -14.67
C ASP A 169 3.04 -8.26 -14.04
N GLN A 170 3.09 -8.18 -12.71
CA GLN A 170 2.69 -7.00 -11.98
C GLN A 170 3.84 -5.99 -12.00
N GLU A 171 3.55 -4.79 -12.53
CA GLU A 171 4.46 -3.66 -12.44
C GLU A 171 4.46 -3.05 -11.03
N PHE A 172 5.65 -2.82 -10.48
CA PHE A 172 5.82 -2.17 -9.18
C PHE A 172 7.09 -1.32 -9.17
N ILE A 173 7.21 -0.45 -8.17
CA ILE A 173 8.39 0.42 -8.03
C ILE A 173 9.37 -0.20 -7.04
N GLU A 174 10.61 -0.36 -7.49
CA GLU A 174 11.77 -0.63 -6.64
C GLU A 174 12.30 0.69 -6.09
N ALA A 175 12.08 0.95 -4.80
CA ALA A 175 12.58 2.18 -4.16
C ALA A 175 14.09 2.09 -3.95
N THR A 176 14.83 3.03 -4.53
CA THR A 176 16.29 3.14 -4.38
C THR A 176 16.70 4.28 -3.43
N LYS A 177 15.73 5.16 -3.12
CA LYS A 177 15.85 6.24 -2.13
C LYS A 177 14.52 6.37 -1.40
N GLU A 178 14.61 6.44 -0.08
CA GLU A 178 13.48 6.62 0.84
C GLU A 178 13.87 7.67 1.90
N PRO A 179 14.01 8.95 1.50
CA PRO A 179 14.28 10.03 2.45
C PRO A 179 13.07 10.29 3.36
N GLY A 180 13.37 10.77 4.57
CA GLY A 180 12.37 11.20 5.54
C GLY A 180 12.28 10.29 6.78
N VAL A 181 12.01 10.90 7.92
CA VAL A 181 11.97 10.22 9.22
C VAL A 181 10.87 9.15 9.27
N THR A 182 9.78 9.35 8.53
CA THR A 182 8.65 8.42 8.42
C THR A 182 9.08 7.00 8.09
N PHE A 183 10.00 6.83 7.14
CA PHE A 183 10.47 5.50 6.75
C PHE A 183 11.54 4.92 7.69
N LEU A 184 12.17 5.73 8.55
CA LEU A 184 13.10 5.22 9.56
C LEU A 184 12.37 4.55 10.73
N VAL A 185 11.20 5.08 11.09
CA VAL A 185 10.37 4.56 12.18
C VAL A 185 9.20 3.71 11.70
N ALA A 186 9.11 3.49 10.39
CA ALA A 186 8.09 2.65 9.79
C ALA A 186 8.14 1.22 10.35
N LYS A 187 6.96 0.60 10.41
CA LYS A 187 6.80 -0.81 10.82
C LYS A 187 6.39 -1.70 9.64
N PHE A 188 6.58 -1.18 8.43
CA PHE A 188 6.20 -1.77 7.16
C PHE A 188 7.31 -1.48 6.15
N ASP A 189 7.51 -2.39 5.21
CA ASP A 189 8.53 -2.30 4.18
C ASP A 189 8.04 -1.46 2.98
N GLY A 190 6.76 -1.56 2.61
CA GLY A 190 6.22 -0.89 1.42
C GLY A 190 4.71 -0.62 1.46
N ILE A 191 4.17 -0.20 0.31
CA ILE A 191 2.73 0.07 0.15
C ILE A 191 2.22 -0.70 -1.05
N LEU A 192 1.05 -1.33 -0.89
CA LEU A 192 0.25 -1.88 -1.97
C LEU A 192 -0.97 -0.96 -2.15
N GLY A 193 -0.96 -0.18 -3.23
CA GLY A 193 -2.07 0.69 -3.60
C GLY A 193 -3.28 -0.10 -4.13
N LEU A 194 -4.46 0.22 -3.62
CA LEU A 194 -5.77 -0.33 -4.02
C LEU A 194 -6.68 0.71 -4.67
N GLY A 195 -6.16 1.91 -4.94
CA GLY A 195 -6.83 2.95 -5.71
C GLY A 195 -6.86 2.64 -7.21
N PHE A 196 -7.49 3.53 -7.97
CA PHE A 196 -7.67 3.36 -9.41
C PHE A 196 -6.44 3.77 -10.24
N LYS A 197 -6.34 3.27 -11.48
CA LYS A 197 -5.18 3.48 -12.36
C LYS A 197 -4.92 4.95 -12.69
N GLU A 198 -5.94 5.81 -12.64
CA GLU A 198 -5.86 7.22 -13.03
C GLU A 198 -4.82 7.98 -12.19
N ILE A 199 -4.69 7.64 -10.92
CA ILE A 199 -3.74 8.24 -9.97
C ILE A 199 -2.43 7.44 -9.83
N SER A 200 -2.24 6.39 -10.65
CA SER A 200 -1.01 5.59 -10.65
C SER A 200 0.11 6.34 -11.34
N VAL A 201 1.23 6.53 -10.64
CA VAL A 201 2.47 7.02 -11.24
C VAL A 201 2.88 6.08 -12.37
N GLY A 202 3.31 6.66 -13.49
CA GLY A 202 3.70 5.90 -14.67
C GLY A 202 2.55 5.19 -15.40
N LYS A 203 1.29 5.35 -14.95
CA LYS A 203 0.10 4.66 -15.44
C LYS A 203 0.20 3.14 -15.38
N ALA A 204 0.95 2.62 -14.39
CA ALA A 204 1.04 1.19 -14.11
C ALA A 204 -0.34 0.65 -13.71
N VAL A 205 -0.67 -0.55 -14.17
CA VAL A 205 -1.93 -1.23 -13.82
C VAL A 205 -1.88 -1.63 -12.34
N PRO A 206 -2.89 -1.26 -11.51
CA PRO A 206 -2.97 -1.71 -10.12
C PRO A 206 -3.02 -3.22 -9.99
N VAL A 207 -2.83 -3.74 -8.76
CA VAL A 207 -2.73 -5.19 -8.49
C VAL A 207 -4.04 -5.98 -8.73
N TRP A 208 -5.18 -5.29 -8.85
CA TRP A 208 -6.53 -5.87 -8.86
C TRP A 208 -7.28 -5.61 -10.17
#